data_AF-A0A2E2K3S2-F1
#
_entry.id   AF-A0A2E2K3S2-F1
#
_cell.length_a   1.000
_cell.length_b   1.000
_cell.length_c   1.000
_cell.angle_alpha   90.00
_cell.angle_beta   90.00
_cell.angle_gamma   90.00
#
_symmetry.space_group_name_H-M   'P 1'
#
loop_
_entity.id
_entity.type
_entity.pdbx_description
1 polymer ?
#
loop_
_entity_poly.entity_id
_entity_poly.type
_entity_poly.pdbx_seq_one_letter_code
_entity_poly.pdbx_strand_id
1 'polypeptide(L)'
;MDKRRSIQEQLEDLQQQIDDLEVGHSQKANLMGLVEDIELELSTGSSVDAEQAGLLNRLEDMVSQFETEHPTMAGILNDIMVKLASIGV
;
A
#
# COMPACT_ATOMS: atom_id res chain seq x y z
N MET A 1 -15.02 -8.91 10.19
CA MET A 1 -14.06 -7.82 9.96
C MET A 1 -14.21 -7.41 8.50
N ASP A 2 -14.64 -6.18 8.23
CA ASP A 2 -14.72 -5.66 6.87
C ASP A 2 -13.31 -5.55 6.29
N LYS A 3 -13.05 -6.18 5.13
CA LYS A 3 -11.70 -6.19 4.51
C LYS A 3 -11.15 -4.78 4.31
N ARG A 4 -12.01 -3.83 3.90
CA ARG A 4 -11.65 -2.42 3.72
C ARG A 4 -11.18 -1.76 5.02
N ARG A 5 -11.84 -2.06 6.15
CA ARG A 5 -11.45 -1.55 7.46
C ARG A 5 -10.07 -2.07 7.88
N SER A 6 -9.81 -3.36 7.63
CA SER A 6 -8.49 -3.92 7.93
C SER A 6 -7.39 -3.28 7.07
N ILE A 7 -7.66 -2.92 5.81
CA ILE A 7 -6.68 -2.21 4.98
C ILE A 7 -6.46 -0.79 5.53
N GLN A 8 -7.51 -0.08 5.94
CA GLN A 8 -7.38 1.25 6.56
C GLN A 8 -6.49 1.21 7.80
N GLU A 9 -6.69 0.25 8.70
CA GLU A 9 -5.86 0.08 9.90
C GLU A 9 -4.36 -0.16 9.56
N GLN A 10 -4.08 -0.82 8.43
CA GLN A 10 -2.72 -1.03 7.97
C GLN A 10 -2.11 0.17 7.26
N LEU A 11 -2.93 0.99 6.60
CA LEU A 11 -2.46 2.25 6.04
C LEU A 11 -2.07 3.22 7.15
N GLU A 12 -2.79 3.22 8.28
CA GLU A 12 -2.42 3.99 9.47
C GLU A 12 -1.06 3.52 10.03
N ASP A 13 -0.85 2.22 10.17
CA ASP A 13 0.45 1.65 10.61
C ASP A 13 1.57 1.96 9.60
N LEU A 14 1.29 1.85 8.30
CA LEU A 14 2.24 2.18 7.24
C LEU A 14 2.63 3.67 7.28
N GLN A 15 1.67 4.59 7.47
CA GLN A 15 1.94 6.02 7.64
C GLN A 15 2.85 6.29 8.83
N GLN A 16 2.59 5.64 9.98
CA GLN A 16 3.43 5.79 11.15
C GLN A 16 4.86 5.30 10.90
N GLN A 17 5.02 4.16 10.23
CA GLN A 17 6.35 3.67 9.87
C GLN A 17 7.06 4.55 8.84
N ILE A 18 6.33 5.17 7.90
CA ILE A 18 6.88 6.14 6.94
C ILE A 18 7.42 7.38 7.67
N ASP A 19 6.80 7.78 8.78
CA ASP A 19 7.29 8.89 9.60
C ASP A 19 8.56 8.57 10.38
N ASP A 20 8.70 7.33 10.85
CA ASP A 20 9.90 6.85 11.52
C ASP A 20 11.03 6.43 10.55
N LEU A 21 10.76 6.42 9.24
CA LEU A 21 11.70 5.88 8.24
C LEU A 21 12.82 6.86 7.86
N GLU A 22 14.07 6.43 8.02
CA GLU A 22 15.26 7.17 7.59
C GLU A 22 15.58 6.94 6.10
N VAL A 23 14.60 7.18 5.22
CA VAL A 23 14.75 7.07 3.76
C VAL A 23 14.92 8.41 3.07
N GLY A 24 15.35 8.38 1.81
CA GLY A 24 15.40 9.58 0.98
C GLY A 24 14.01 10.20 0.78
N HIS A 25 13.97 11.54 0.61
CA HIS A 25 12.72 12.28 0.40
C HIS A 25 11.85 11.72 -0.73
N SER A 26 12.47 11.27 -1.83
CA SER A 26 11.76 10.67 -2.96
C SER A 26 11.10 9.33 -2.62
N GLN A 27 11.74 8.50 -1.78
CA GLN A 27 11.16 7.22 -1.34
C GLN A 27 9.97 7.46 -0.41
N LYS A 28 10.11 8.39 0.54
CA LYS A 28 9.00 8.81 1.40
C LYS A 28 7.81 9.35 0.60
N ALA A 29 8.07 10.19 -0.41
CA ALA A 29 7.03 10.71 -1.29
C ALA A 29 6.32 9.60 -2.10
N ASN A 30 7.07 8.61 -2.60
CA ASN A 30 6.50 7.46 -3.31
C ASN A 30 5.59 6.62 -2.40
N LEU A 31 6.01 6.36 -1.15
CA LEU A 31 5.22 5.62 -0.17
C LEU A 31 3.93 6.38 0.19
N MET A 32 4.03 7.69 0.43
CA MET A 32 2.86 8.52 0.69
C MET A 32 1.88 8.55 -0.48
N GLY A 33 2.37 8.69 -1.72
CA GLY A 33 1.51 8.63 -2.91
C GLY A 33 0.81 7.27 -3.07
N LEU A 34 1.49 6.18 -2.70
CA LEU A 34 0.89 4.84 -2.67
C LEU A 34 -0.24 4.74 -1.65
N VAL A 35 -0.04 5.29 -0.45
CA VAL A 35 -1.09 5.36 0.58
C VAL A 35 -2.30 6.13 0.07
N GLU A 36 -2.10 7.31 -0.51
CA GLU A 36 -3.19 8.15 -1.06
C GLU A 36 -3.97 7.43 -2.18
N ASP A 37 -3.27 6.74 -3.09
CA ASP A 37 -3.89 5.98 -4.18
C ASP A 37 -4.76 4.83 -3.65
N ILE A 38 -4.30 4.12 -2.61
CA ILE A 38 -5.06 3.03 -1.98
C ILE A 38 -6.29 3.59 -1.25
N GLU A 39 -6.16 4.68 -0.50
CA GLU A 39 -7.29 5.32 0.17
C GLU A 39 -8.36 5.78 -0.85
N LEU A 40 -7.92 6.31 -1.99
CA LEU A 40 -8.80 6.68 -3.09
C LEU A 40 -9.54 5.46 -3.67
N GLU A 41 -8.84 4.34 -3.90
CA GLU A 41 -9.47 3.09 -4.37
C GLU A 41 -10.53 2.59 -3.38
N LEU A 42 -10.20 2.58 -2.07
CA LEU A 42 -11.12 2.13 -1.02
C LEU A 42 -12.37 3.02 -0.90
N SER A 43 -12.22 4.33 -1.12
CA SER A 43 -13.28 5.33 -1.04
C SER A 43 -14.20 5.32 -2.26
N THR A 44 -13.61 5.30 -3.45
CA THR A 44 -14.35 5.35 -4.71
C THR A 44 -14.99 4.00 -5.06
N GLY A 45 -14.40 2.89 -4.58
CA GLY A 45 -14.80 1.56 -5.02
C GLY A 45 -14.62 1.37 -6.52
N SER A 46 -13.81 2.22 -7.17
CA SER A 46 -13.58 2.18 -8.61
C SER A 46 -12.70 1.00 -8.97
N SER A 47 -13.34 -0.13 -9.28
CA SER A 47 -12.75 -1.26 -9.97
C SER A 47 -12.75 -0.99 -11.48
N VAL A 48 -11.91 -0.06 -11.94
CA VAL A 48 -11.47 -0.08 -13.34
C VAL A 48 -10.27 -1.01 -13.35
N ASP A 49 -10.41 -2.21 -13.93
CA ASP A 49 -9.41 -3.28 -13.85
C ASP A 49 -7.97 -2.80 -14.18
N ALA A 50 -7.83 -1.82 -15.08
CA ALA A 50 -6.54 -1.23 -15.45
C ALA A 50 -5.91 -0.35 -14.35
N GLU A 51 -6.71 0.42 -13.63
CA GLU A 51 -6.23 1.30 -12.55
C GLU A 51 -5.83 0.47 -11.33
N GLN A 52 -6.64 -0.54 -10.99
CA GLN A 52 -6.31 -1.49 -9.92
C GLN A 52 -5.07 -2.33 -10.24
N ALA A 53 -4.94 -2.83 -11.48
CA ALA A 53 -3.72 -3.53 -11.90
C ALA A 53 -2.48 -2.64 -11.81
N GLY A 54 -2.60 -1.36 -12.17
CA GLY A 54 -1.53 -0.38 -12.01
C GLY A 54 -1.15 -0.13 -10.54
N LEU A 55 -2.12 -0.13 -9.63
CA LEU A 55 -1.87 -0.01 -8.19
C LEU A 55 -1.17 -1.25 -7.63
N LEU A 56 -1.65 -2.45 -7.99
CA LEU A 56 -1.05 -3.71 -7.54
C LEU A 56 0.40 -3.87 -8.03
N ASN A 57 0.70 -3.51 -9.27
CA ASN A 57 2.08 -3.53 -9.77
C ASN A 57 3.00 -2.59 -9.00
N ARG A 58 2.53 -1.36 -8.70
CA ARG A 58 3.32 -0.40 -7.90
C ARG A 58 3.53 -0.89 -6.46
N LEU A 59 2.55 -1.57 -5.88
CA LEU A 59 2.70 -2.23 -4.58
C LEU A 59 3.77 -3.33 -4.64
N GLU A 60 3.74 -4.19 -5.66
CA GLU A 60 4.72 -5.26 -5.86
C GLU A 60 6.15 -4.73 -6.01
N ASP A 61 6.33 -3.66 -6.80
CA ASP A 61 7.62 -2.98 -6.96
C ASP A 61 8.13 -2.43 -5.62
N MET A 62 7.24 -1.82 -4.82
CA MET A 62 7.60 -1.25 -3.52
C MET A 62 7.94 -2.33 -2.50
N VAL A 63 7.18 -3.44 -2.47
CA VAL A 63 7.50 -4.60 -1.62
C VAL A 63 8.91 -5.09 -1.94
N SER A 64 9.22 -5.29 -3.23
CA SER A 64 10.52 -5.77 -3.68
C SER A 64 11.67 -4.82 -3.30
N GLN A 65 11.42 -3.51 -3.38
CA GLN A 65 12.41 -2.50 -2.98
C GLN A 65 12.70 -2.51 -1.48
N PHE A 66 11.69 -2.75 -0.65
CA PHE A 66 11.79 -2.63 0.81
C PHE A 66 12.09 -3.97 1.49
N GLU A 67 11.96 -5.12 0.80
CA GLU A 67 12.10 -6.46 1.38
C GLU A 67 13.47 -6.70 2.07
N THR A 68 14.54 -6.11 1.52
CA THR A 68 15.90 -6.30 2.07
C THR A 68 16.21 -5.31 3.20
N GLU A 69 15.89 -4.03 3.04
CA GLU A 69 16.30 -2.97 3.97
C GLU A 69 15.25 -2.69 5.07
N HIS A 70 13.98 -2.94 4.77
CA HIS A 70 12.84 -2.61 5.63
C HIS A 70 11.78 -3.74 5.63
N PRO A 71 12.11 -4.93 6.15
CA PRO A 71 11.24 -6.12 6.04
C PRO A 71 9.87 -5.95 6.70
N THR A 72 9.77 -5.16 7.77
CA THR A 72 8.48 -4.85 8.42
C THR A 72 7.55 -4.10 7.47
N MET A 73 8.05 -3.08 6.78
CA MET A 73 7.28 -2.32 5.80
C MET A 73 6.89 -3.18 4.60
N ALA A 74 7.84 -3.96 4.06
CA ALA A 74 7.55 -4.88 2.97
C ALA A 74 6.42 -5.86 3.34
N GLY A 75 6.41 -6.35 4.58
CA GLY A 75 5.34 -7.19 5.10
C GLY A 75 3.96 -6.50 5.10
N ILE A 76 3.90 -5.23 5.49
CA ILE A 76 2.65 -4.45 5.52
C ILE A 76 2.15 -4.15 4.11
N LEU A 77 3.05 -3.68 3.23
CA LEU A 77 2.74 -3.43 1.82
C LEU A 77 2.21 -4.69 1.13
N ASN A 78 2.83 -5.85 1.39
CA ASN A 78 2.40 -7.12 0.83
C ASN A 78 1.03 -7.57 1.36
N ASP A 79 0.75 -7.41 2.66
CA ASP A 79 -0.56 -7.76 3.22
C ASP A 79 -1.67 -6.83 2.70
N ILE A 80 -1.38 -5.54 2.53
CA ILE A 80 -2.29 -4.60 1.87
C ILE A 80 -2.57 -5.03 0.43
N MET A 81 -1.54 -5.36 -0.34
CA MET A 81 -1.66 -5.84 -1.73
C MET A 81 -2.54 -7.08 -1.84
N VAL A 82 -2.30 -8.11 -1.00
CA VAL A 82 -3.09 -9.35 -0.99
C VAL A 82 -4.56 -9.07 -0.65
N LYS A 83 -4.82 -8.16 0.30
CA LYS A 83 -6.17 -7.78 0.69
C LYS A 83 -6.89 -6.97 -0.38
N LEU A 84 -6.20 -6.04 -1.05
CA LEU A 84 -6.74 -5.28 -2.19
C LEU A 84 -7.11 -6.20 -3.34
N ALA A 85 -6.21 -7.10 -3.75
CA ALA A 85 -6.49 -8.13 -4.76
C ALA A 85 -7.69 -9.02 -4.37
N SER A 86 -7.88 -9.24 -3.07
CA SER A 86 -9.01 -10.02 -2.54
C SER A 86 -10.34 -9.25 -2.44
N ILE A 87 -10.35 -7.93 -2.70
CA ILE A 87 -11.56 -7.10 -2.74
C ILE A 87 -12.08 -6.97 -4.18
N GLY A 88 -11.20 -7.05 -5.19
CA GLY A 88 -11.55 -7.06 -6.62
C GLY A 88 -12.04 -8.41 -7.15
N VAL A 89 -13.04 -9.02 -6.47
CA VAL A 89 -13.78 -10.19 -6.98
C VAL A 89 -15.04 -9.73 -7.70
#